data_AF-A0A7J7KCY1-F1
#
_entry.id   AF-A0A7J7KCY1-F1
#
_cell.length_a   1.000
_cell.length_b   1.000
_cell.length_c   1.000
_cell.angle_alpha   90.00
_cell.angle_beta   90.00
_cell.angle_gamma   90.00
#
_symmetry.space_group_name_H-M   'P 1'
#
loop_
_entity.id
_entity.type
_entity.pdbx_description
1 polymer ?
#
loop_
_entity_poly.entity_id
_entity_poly.type
_entity_poly.pdbx_seq_one_letter_code
_entity_poly.pdbx_strand_id
1 'polypeptide(L)'
;MKGNSNKNRYTDIPCYDSTRVKLKEPTTTDYINANFVNGYKHKKAYICCQGPTNRTIVDFWNMVWQEEVRLIVMTTKYVCKTFKKFCKSACSSI
;
A
#
# COMPACT_ATOMS: atom_id res chain seq x y z
N MET A 1 -16.34 9.44 -2.68
CA MET A 1 -15.20 8.51 -2.91
C MET A 1 -14.64 8.51 -4.35
N LYS A 2 -15.16 9.29 -5.32
CA LYS A 2 -14.61 9.35 -6.69
C LYS A 2 -13.49 10.38 -6.76
N GLY A 3 -12.23 9.93 -6.73
CA GLY A 3 -11.06 10.83 -6.87
C GLY A 3 -9.72 10.15 -6.56
N ASN A 4 -9.74 9.12 -5.70
CA ASN A 4 -8.52 8.45 -5.25
C ASN A 4 -8.28 7.07 -5.87
N SER A 5 -9.02 6.70 -6.93
CA SER A 5 -8.90 5.41 -7.60
C SER A 5 -7.46 5.13 -8.09
N ASN A 6 -6.74 6.18 -8.47
CA ASN A 6 -5.33 6.09 -8.92
C ASN A 6 -4.34 5.73 -7.79
N LYS A 7 -4.77 5.80 -6.53
CA LYS A 7 -3.95 5.43 -5.36
C LYS A 7 -4.21 4.00 -4.89
N ASN A 8 -5.21 3.31 -5.46
CA ASN A 8 -5.50 1.92 -5.16
C ASN A 8 -4.76 1.00 -6.14
N ARG A 9 -4.11 -0.05 -5.63
CA ARG A 9 -3.46 -1.08 -6.45
C ARG A 9 -4.48 -1.91 -7.22
N TYR A 10 -5.64 -2.15 -6.62
CA TYR A 10 -6.78 -2.84 -7.21
C TYR A 10 -8.01 -1.97 -7.06
N THR A 11 -8.76 -1.76 -8.14
CA THR A 11 -10.01 -0.99 -8.13
C THR A 11 -11.11 -1.65 -7.30
N ASP A 12 -11.05 -2.98 -7.21
CA ASP A 12 -12.10 -3.80 -6.63
C ASP A 12 -11.96 -3.93 -5.10
N ILE A 13 -10.86 -3.41 -4.54
CA ILE A 13 -10.56 -3.44 -3.10
C ILE A 13 -10.37 -2.01 -2.57
N PRO A 14 -11.47 -1.25 -2.39
CA PRO A 14 -11.43 0.07 -1.78
C PRO A 14 -11.26 -0.01 -0.25
N CYS A 15 -10.71 1.05 0.36
CA CYS A 15 -10.68 1.17 1.82
C CYS A 15 -12.04 1.58 2.39
N TYR A 16 -12.37 1.09 3.59
CA TYR A 16 -13.57 1.52 4.31
C TYR A 16 -13.39 2.93 4.90
N ASP A 17 -14.32 3.84 4.63
CA ASP A 17 -14.23 5.24 5.09
C ASP A 17 -14.27 5.41 6.62
N SER A 18 -14.96 4.50 7.33
CA SER A 18 -15.12 4.56 8.78
C SER A 18 -13.86 4.22 9.56
N THR A 19 -13.00 3.36 9.01
CA THR A 19 -11.79 2.86 9.68
C THR A 19 -10.51 3.19 8.92
N ARG A 20 -10.58 4.00 7.86
CA ARG A 20 -9.40 4.35 7.06
C ARG A 20 -8.39 5.16 7.87
N VAL A 21 -7.13 4.95 7.56
CA VAL A 21 -6.04 5.82 8.03
C VAL A 21 -6.08 7.12 7.21
N LYS A 22 -6.00 8.26 7.89
CA LYS A 22 -5.92 9.58 7.25
C LYS A 22 -4.52 10.14 7.45
N LEU A 23 -3.87 10.50 6.35
CA LEU A 23 -2.57 11.19 6.41
C LEU A 23 -2.80 12.63 6.86
N LYS A 24 -1.92 13.13 7.72
CA LYS A 24 -1.86 14.53 8.15
C LYS A 24 -0.85 15.29 7.28
N GLU A 25 -1.03 16.60 7.17
CA GLU A 25 -0.07 17.53 6.55
C GLU A 25 1.38 17.21 6.96
N PRO A 26 2.35 17.19 6.03
CA PRO A 26 2.42 17.97 4.78
C PRO A 26 2.10 17.20 3.48
N THR A 27 1.31 16.13 3.53
CA THR A 27 1.01 15.33 2.33
C THR A 27 0.03 16.00 1.38
N THR A 28 0.25 15.87 0.06
CA THR A 28 -0.61 16.41 -0.99
C THR A 28 -2.05 15.87 -0.99
N THR A 29 -2.31 14.78 -0.26
CA THR A 29 -3.64 14.17 -0.14
C THR A 29 -3.80 13.43 1.18
N ASP A 30 -4.99 13.45 1.76
CA ASP A 30 -5.31 12.74 3.02
C ASP A 30 -5.57 11.23 2.86
N TYR A 31 -5.29 10.67 1.68
CA TYR A 31 -5.73 9.34 1.31
C TYR A 31 -4.57 8.36 1.12
N ILE A 32 -4.65 7.26 1.88
CA ILE A 32 -3.90 6.03 1.68
C ILE A 32 -4.86 4.84 1.80
N ASN A 33 -4.66 3.81 0.99
CA ASN A 33 -5.44 2.57 1.09
C ASN A 33 -4.93 1.72 2.27
N ALA A 34 -5.31 2.13 3.46
CA ALA A 34 -5.00 1.49 4.72
C ALA A 34 -6.17 1.64 5.71
N ASN A 35 -6.42 0.60 6.50
CA ASN A 35 -7.48 0.56 7.50
C ASN A 35 -6.93 0.11 8.86
N PHE A 36 -7.45 0.72 9.92
CA PHE A 36 -7.22 0.25 11.28
C PHE A 36 -8.00 -1.04 11.53
N VAL A 37 -7.32 -2.02 12.10
CA VAL A 37 -7.88 -3.30 12.52
C VAL A 37 -7.72 -3.43 14.03
N ASN A 38 -8.78 -3.88 14.69
CA ASN A 38 -8.78 -4.08 16.13
C ASN A 38 -8.00 -5.37 16.45
N GLY A 39 -7.14 -5.29 17.47
CA GLY A 39 -6.54 -6.46 18.08
C GLY A 39 -7.44 -7.04 19.15
N TYR A 40 -6.98 -8.12 19.79
CA TYR A 40 -7.74 -8.82 20.82
C TYR A 40 -8.03 -7.95 22.06
N LYS A 41 -7.04 -7.17 22.52
CA LYS A 41 -7.18 -6.29 23.71
C LYS A 41 -7.17 -4.79 23.41
N HIS A 42 -6.70 -4.39 22.23
CA HIS A 42 -6.52 -2.99 21.87
C HIS A 42 -7.28 -2.67 20.58
N LYS A 43 -8.13 -1.63 20.61
CA LYS A 43 -8.75 -1.08 19.41
C LYS A 43 -7.67 -0.43 18.53
N LYS A 44 -7.79 -0.55 17.21
CA LYS A 44 -6.83 -0.03 16.22
C LYS A 44 -5.38 -0.51 16.44
N ALA A 45 -5.21 -1.74 16.90
CA ALA A 45 -3.88 -2.30 17.19
C ALA A 45 -3.03 -2.54 15.94
N TYR A 46 -3.68 -2.76 14.79
CA TYR A 46 -3.00 -3.08 13.54
C TYR A 46 -3.44 -2.14 12.43
N ILE A 47 -2.55 -1.92 11.46
CA ILE A 47 -2.84 -1.21 10.23
C ILE A 47 -2.70 -2.22 9.10
N CYS A 48 -3.81 -2.52 8.44
CA CYS A 48 -3.80 -3.33 7.23
C CYS A 48 -3.77 -2.39 6.04
N CYS A 49 -2.74 -2.49 5.21
CA CYS A 49 -2.56 -1.65 4.04
C CYS A 49 -2.22 -2.50 2.81
N GLN A 50 -2.48 -1.94 1.63
CA GLN A 50 -2.00 -2.54 0.39
C GLN A 50 -0.48 -2.43 0.28
N GLY A 51 0.14 -3.32 -0.51
CA GLY A 51 1.57 -3.19 -0.83
C GLY A 51 1.85 -1.87 -1.56
N PRO A 52 2.82 -1.06 -1.10
CA PRO A 52 3.08 0.26 -1.65
C PRO A 52 3.40 0.17 -3.14
N THR A 53 2.86 1.11 -3.91
CA THR A 53 3.16 1.27 -5.35
C THR A 53 4.17 2.40 -5.50
N ASN A 54 4.84 2.51 -6.66
CA ASN A 54 5.82 3.58 -6.91
C ASN A 54 5.27 5.00 -6.64
N ARG A 55 3.95 5.19 -6.76
CA ARG A 55 3.27 6.48 -6.53
C ARG A 55 2.89 6.73 -5.07
N THR A 56 2.80 5.68 -4.25
CA THR A 56 2.31 5.74 -2.86
C THR A 56 3.38 5.36 -1.84
N ILE A 57 4.65 5.24 -2.24
CA ILE A 57 5.77 4.93 -1.33
C ILE A 57 5.97 6.06 -0.31
N VAL A 58 5.91 7.31 -0.75
CA VAL A 58 6.06 8.48 0.14
C VAL A 58 4.91 8.53 1.15
N ASP A 59 3.67 8.38 0.66
CA ASP A 59 2.46 8.29 1.48
C ASP A 59 2.56 7.16 2.53
N PHE A 60 3.12 6.01 2.15
CA PHE A 60 3.34 4.87 3.05
C PHE A 60 4.32 5.20 4.18
N TRP A 61 5.45 5.83 3.87
CA TRP A 61 6.41 6.23 4.90
C TRP A 61 5.87 7.33 5.82
N ASN A 62 5.09 8.27 5.28
CA ASN A 62 4.40 9.27 6.09
C ASN A 62 3.41 8.63 7.06
N MET A 63 2.68 7.59 6.62
CA MET A 63 1.81 6.81 7.50
C MET A 63 2.61 6.13 8.63
N VAL A 64 3.74 5.50 8.29
CA VAL A 64 4.61 4.81 9.26
C VAL A 64 5.15 5.79 10.30
N TRP A 65 5.57 6.98 9.87
CA TRP A 65 6.07 8.03 10.75
C TRP A 65 4.96 8.59 11.65
N GLN A 66 3.80 8.93 11.08
CA GLN A 66 2.67 9.51 11.80
C GLN A 66 2.10 8.58 12.87
N GLU A 67 1.95 7.30 12.55
CA GLU A 67 1.34 6.30 13.44
C GLU A 67 2.39 5.60 14.33
N GLU A 68 3.65 6.08 14.31
CA GLU A 68 4.77 5.56 15.10
C GLU A 68 4.91 4.03 15.00
N VAL A 69 4.79 3.50 13.78
CA VAL A 69 4.78 2.05 13.53
C VAL A 69 6.18 1.47 13.81
N ARG A 70 6.26 0.56 14.79
CA ARG A 70 7.53 -0.09 15.19
C ARG A 70 7.86 -1.35 14.39
N LEU A 71 6.86 -2.01 13.83
CA LEU A 71 7.02 -3.29 13.15
C LEU A 71 6.22 -3.29 11.85
N ILE A 72 6.89 -3.62 10.74
CA ILE A 72 6.27 -3.80 9.44
C ILE A 72 6.36 -5.29 9.08
N VAL A 73 5.21 -5.94 8.88
CA VAL A 73 5.14 -7.34 8.48
C VAL A 73 4.65 -7.42 7.04
N MET A 74 5.49 -7.96 6.15
CA MET A 74 5.16 -8.18 4.75
C MET A 74 4.81 -9.66 4.52
N THR A 75 3.55 -9.93 4.21
CA THR A 75 3.04 -11.31 3.99
C THR A 75 3.16 -11.79 2.55
N THR A 76 3.68 -10.95 1.64
CA THR A 76 3.77 -11.25 0.21
C THR A 76 5.22 -11.26 -0.27
N LYS A 77 5.51 -12.13 -1.25
CA LYS A 77 6.80 -12.11 -1.95
C LYS A 77 6.81 -10.95 -2.95
N TYR A 78 7.90 -10.19 -2.99
CA TYR A 78 8.07 -9.19 -4.04
C TYR A 78 8.30 -9.91 -5.37
N VAL A 79 7.28 -9.91 -6.23
CA VAL A 79 7.41 -10.36 -7.62
C VAL A 79 7.41 -9.12 -8.48
N CYS A 80 8.60 -8.70 -8.92
CA CYS A 80 8.68 -7.75 -10.02
C CYS A 80 8.05 -8.42 -11.23
N LYS A 81 7.02 -7.81 -11.82
CA LYS A 81 6.57 -8.18 -13.16
C LYS A 81 7.63 -7.70 -14.17
N THR A 82 8.87 -8.15 -14.03
CA THR A 82 9.86 -8.08 -15.10
C THR A 82 9.22 -8.77 -16.28
N PHE A 83 9.03 -8.01 -17.35
CA PHE A 83 8.42 -8.46 -18.59
C PHE A 83 8.95 -9.87 -18.95
N LYS A 84 8.09 -10.89 -18.83
CA LYS A 84 8.27 -12.20 -19.48
C LYS A 84 8.39 -12.10 -21.02
N LYS A 85 8.43 -10.89 -21.61
CA LYS A 85 8.61 -10.65 -23.05
C LYS A 85 10.08 -10.49 -23.50
N PHE A 86 11.05 -10.22 -22.62
CA PHE A 86 12.43 -9.99 -23.09
C PHE A 86 13.34 -11.24 -23.07
N CYS A 87 13.01 -12.28 -22.29
CA CYS A 87 13.91 -13.43 -22.13
C CYS A 87 13.76 -14.53 -23.21
N LYS A 88 12.80 -14.42 -24.14
CA LYS A 88 12.68 -15.38 -25.25
C LYS A 88 13.47 -15.02 -26.51
N SER A 89 13.93 -13.78 -26.67
CA SER A 89 14.59 -13.36 -27.92
C SER A 89 16.12 -13.37 -27.88
N ALA A 90 16.74 -13.70 -26.74
CA ALA A 90 18.19 -13.70 -26.58
C ALA A 90 18.81 -15.11 -26.43
N CYS A 91 18.02 -16.18 -26.54
CA CYS A 91 18.48 -17.56 -26.34
C CYS A 91 18.23 -18.46 -27.56
N SER A 92 18.08 -17.88 -28.77
CA SER A 92 17.93 -18.64 -30.02
C SER A 92 19.01 -18.27 -31.05
N SER A 93 20.15 -17.74 -30.59
CA SER A 93 21.29 -17.39 -31.45
C SER A 93 22.63 -17.63 -30.75
N ILE A 94 22.79 -18.83 -30.19
CA ILE A 94 24.08 -19.53 -30.05
C ILE A 94 23.83 -20.96 -30.50
#